data_AF-A0A969D090-F1
#
_entry.id   AF-A0A969D090-F1
#
_cell.length_a   1.000
_cell.length_b   1.000
_cell.length_c   1.000
_cell.angle_alpha   90.00
_cell.angle_beta   90.00
_cell.angle_gamma   90.00
#
_symmetry.space_group_name_H-M   'P 1'
#
loop_
_entity.id
_entity.type
_entity.pdbx_description
1 polymer ?
#
loop_
_entity_poly.entity_id
_entity_poly.type
_entity_poly.pdbx_seq_one_letter_code
_entity_poly.pdbx_strand_id
1 'polypeptide(L)'
;MVQSLSQGRDVLNTFCYTGGFSVYALAGGARTVHSVDSSEKAMRLTQQNIELNLGPDSRHQSHTTDVSNFLSAAGQDFDLIILDPPAFA
;
A
#
# COMPACT_ATOMS: atom_id res chain seq x y z
N MET A 1 1.61 -12.28 8.72
CA MET A 1 1.08 -11.30 9.69
C MET A 1 0.14 -10.29 9.02
N VAL A 2 0.59 -9.49 8.04
CA VAL A 2 -0.27 -8.50 7.35
C VAL A 2 -1.55 -9.14 6.81
N GLN A 3 -1.43 -10.23 6.04
CA GLN A 3 -2.58 -10.94 5.47
C GLN A 3 -3.68 -11.29 6.49
N SER A 4 -3.32 -11.84 7.66
CA SER A 4 -4.30 -12.21 8.69
C SER A 4 -4.88 -11.02 9.45
N LEU A 5 -4.24 -9.85 9.40
CA LEU A 5 -4.70 -8.63 10.06
C LEU A 5 -5.56 -7.75 9.15
N SER A 6 -5.58 -8.01 7.84
CA SER A 6 -6.16 -7.10 6.84
C SER A 6 -7.65 -7.31 6.56
N GLN A 7 -8.28 -8.37 7.05
CA GLN A 7 -9.67 -8.69 6.69
C GLN A 7 -10.63 -7.53 7.03
N GLY A 8 -11.31 -7.00 6.00
CA GLY A 8 -12.31 -5.93 6.12
C GLY A 8 -11.76 -4.55 6.47
N ARG A 9 -10.42 -4.37 6.44
CA ARG A 9 -9.75 -3.14 6.85
C ARG A 9 -9.37 -2.24 5.67
N ASP A 10 -9.38 -0.93 5.91
CA ASP A 10 -8.71 0.04 5.05
C ASP A 10 -7.23 0.12 5.46
N VAL A 11 -6.34 -0.27 4.54
CA VAL A 11 -4.91 -0.43 4.81
C VAL A 11 -4.11 0.66 4.13
N LEU A 12 -3.20 1.29 4.87
CA LEU A 12 -2.17 2.17 4.33
C LEU A 12 -0.80 1.49 4.43
N ASN A 13 -0.11 1.37 3.29
CA ASN A 13 1.26 0.90 3.20
C ASN A 13 2.16 2.05 2.75
N THR A 14 2.94 2.60 3.69
CA THR A 14 3.87 3.71 3.42
C THR A 14 5.27 3.18 3.13
N PHE A 15 6.07 3.93 2.35
CA PHE A 15 7.39 3.49 1.89
C PHE A 15 7.32 2.11 1.22
N CYS A 16 6.26 1.89 0.44
CA CYS A 16 5.83 0.54 0.08
C CYS A 16 6.78 -0.18 -0.88
N TYR A 17 7.73 0.55 -1.49
CA TYR A 17 8.63 0.06 -2.53
C TYR A 17 7.85 -0.70 -3.61
N THR A 18 8.05 -2.01 -3.74
CA THR A 18 7.39 -2.86 -4.76
C THR A 18 6.06 -3.47 -4.31
N GLY A 19 5.50 -3.02 -3.17
CA GLY A 19 4.12 -3.32 -2.80
C GLY A 19 3.90 -4.70 -2.18
N GLY A 20 4.94 -5.36 -1.67
CA GLY A 20 4.85 -6.71 -1.11
C GLY A 20 3.78 -6.83 -0.02
N PHE A 21 3.77 -5.93 0.96
CA PHE A 21 2.72 -5.92 1.98
C PHE A 21 1.32 -5.64 1.42
N SER A 22 1.21 -4.84 0.37
CA SER A 22 -0.07 -4.52 -0.27
C SER A 22 -0.69 -5.74 -0.92
N VAL A 23 0.12 -6.58 -1.59
CA VAL A 23 -0.33 -7.87 -2.14
C VAL A 23 -0.90 -8.76 -1.03
N TYR A 24 -0.19 -8.89 0.09
CA TYR A 24 -0.66 -9.70 1.22
C TYR A 24 -1.91 -9.10 1.89
N ALA A 25 -2.01 -7.78 1.98
CA ALA A 25 -3.19 -7.12 2.55
C ALA A 25 -4.44 -7.37 1.70
N LEU A 26 -4.34 -7.22 0.38
CA LEU A 26 -5.42 -7.50 -0.57
C LEU A 26 -5.82 -8.98 -0.54
N ALA A 27 -4.84 -9.90 -0.56
CA ALA A 27 -5.06 -11.34 -0.42
C ALA A 27 -5.69 -11.71 0.94
N GLY A 28 -5.49 -10.88 1.96
CA GLY A 28 -6.10 -11.00 3.29
C GLY A 28 -7.54 -10.50 3.38
N GLY A 29 -8.09 -9.98 2.29
CA GLY A 29 -9.45 -9.44 2.26
C GLY A 29 -9.57 -8.01 2.77
N ALA A 30 -8.52 -7.20 2.61
CA ALA A 30 -8.61 -5.74 2.81
C ALA A 30 -9.77 -5.15 2.00
N ARG A 31 -10.45 -4.16 2.59
CA ARG A 31 -11.50 -3.38 1.94
C ARG A 31 -10.88 -2.42 0.92
N THR A 32 -9.83 -1.72 1.33
CA THR A 32 -8.99 -0.89 0.46
C THR A 32 -7.53 -1.02 0.85
N VAL A 33 -6.62 -0.83 -0.10
CA VAL A 33 -5.18 -0.76 0.15
C VAL A 33 -4.58 0.42 -0.60
N HIS A 34 -4.06 1.39 0.14
CA HIS A 34 -3.31 2.52 -0.38
C HIS A 34 -1.81 2.24 -0.25
N SER A 35 -1.10 2.24 -1.37
CA SER A 35 0.37 2.13 -1.45
C SER A 35 0.96 3.51 -1.74
N VAL A 36 1.92 3.94 -0.93
CA VAL A 36 2.59 5.24 -1.08
C VAL A 36 4.10 5.07 -1.13
N ASP A 37 4.73 5.61 -2.17
CA ASP A 37 6.18 5.68 -2.33
C ASP A 37 6.54 6.88 -3.22
N SER A 38 7.70 7.49 -3.02
CA SER A 38 8.14 8.63 -3.84
C SER A 38 8.69 8.19 -5.21
N SER A 39 9.02 6.92 -5.37
CA SER A 39 9.61 6.36 -6.59
C SER A 39 8.55 5.88 -7.59
N GLU A 40 8.42 6.58 -8.72
CA GLU A 40 7.55 6.15 -9.83
C GLU A 40 7.92 4.75 -10.33
N LYS A 41 9.21 4.41 -10.34
CA LYS A 41 9.69 3.07 -10.70
C LYS A 41 9.13 2.01 -9.74
N ALA A 42 9.16 2.28 -8.44
CA ALA A 42 8.64 1.37 -7.43
C ALA A 42 7.11 1.22 -7.54
N MET A 43 6.40 2.31 -7.84
CA MET A 43 4.96 2.27 -8.05
C MET A 43 4.55 1.48 -9.30
N ARG A 44 5.31 1.56 -10.40
CA ARG A 44 5.09 0.67 -11.55
C ARG A 44 5.27 -0.80 -11.19
N LEU A 45 6.30 -1.13 -10.42
CA LEU A 45 6.53 -2.50 -9.94
C LEU A 45 5.44 -2.97 -8.97
N THR A 46 4.93 -2.08 -8.12
CA THR A 46 3.79 -2.35 -7.24
C THR A 46 2.56 -2.75 -8.04
N GLN A 47 2.21 -1.99 -9.08
CA GLN A 47 1.06 -2.31 -9.93
C GLN A 47 1.24 -3.66 -10.64
N GLN A 48 2.45 -3.94 -11.16
CA GLN A 48 2.78 -5.22 -11.78
C GLN A 48 2.64 -6.38 -10.80
N ASN A 49 3.14 -6.23 -9.58
CA ASN A 49 3.06 -7.28 -8.55
C ASN A 49 1.62 -7.58 -8.15
N ILE A 50 0.76 -6.57 -8.10
CA ILE A 50 -0.66 -6.77 -7.78
C ILE A 50 -1.36 -7.51 -8.92
N GLU A 51 -1.17 -7.05 -10.16
CA GLU A 51 -1.72 -7.72 -11.35
C GLU A 51 -1.27 -9.19 -11.43
N LEU A 52 0.02 -9.46 -11.18
CA LEU A 52 0.57 -10.81 -11.23
C LEU A 52 -0.03 -11.77 -10.19
N ASN A 53 -0.42 -11.28 -9.03
CA ASN A 53 -0.89 -12.13 -7.92
C ASN A 53 -2.42 -12.19 -7.81
N LEU A 54 -3.11 -11.12 -8.21
CA LEU A 54 -4.54 -10.93 -7.94
C LEU A 54 -5.34 -10.54 -9.18
N GLY A 55 -4.66 -10.25 -10.30
CA GLY A 55 -5.27 -9.61 -11.47
C GLY A 55 -5.65 -8.15 -11.21
N PRO A 56 -6.54 -7.57 -12.05
CA PRO A 56 -7.01 -6.22 -11.87
C PRO A 56 -7.86 -6.12 -10.60
N ASP A 57 -7.33 -5.47 -9.56
CA ASP A 57 -8.01 -5.32 -8.27
C ASP A 57 -8.33 -3.84 -7.99
N SER A 58 -9.62 -3.50 -8.04
CA SER A 58 -10.10 -2.13 -7.81
C SER A 58 -9.95 -1.65 -6.36
N ARG A 59 -9.62 -2.54 -5.43
CA ARG A 59 -9.38 -2.18 -4.02
C ARG A 59 -8.01 -1.54 -3.80
N HIS A 60 -7.10 -1.65 -4.78
CA HIS A 60 -5.76 -1.06 -4.67
C HIS A 60 -5.69 0.34 -5.25
N GLN A 61 -4.97 1.23 -4.57
CA GLN A 61 -4.63 2.56 -5.04
C GLN A 61 -3.13 2.84 -4.86
N SER A 62 -2.50 3.35 -5.90
CA SER A 62 -1.08 3.68 -5.96
C SER A 62 -0.86 5.19 -5.94
N HIS A 63 -0.03 5.68 -5.03
CA HIS A 63 0.29 7.10 -4.87
C HIS A 63 1.80 7.33 -4.97
N THR A 64 2.25 7.93 -6.08
CA THR A 64 3.66 8.32 -6.27
C THR A 64 3.91 9.69 -5.66
N THR A 65 4.20 9.75 -4.36
CA THR A 65 4.44 11.00 -3.63
C THR A 65 5.26 10.75 -2.37
N ASP A 66 5.79 11.82 -1.79
CA ASP A 66 6.38 11.75 -0.45
C ASP A 66 5.33 11.33 0.59
N VAL A 67 5.70 10.39 1.46
CA VAL A 67 4.78 9.84 2.48
C VAL A 67 4.29 10.94 3.42
N SER A 68 5.14 11.90 3.81
CA SER A 68 4.76 12.99 4.71
C SER A 68 3.73 13.90 4.06
N ASN A 69 3.88 14.17 2.76
CA ASN A 69 2.90 14.93 1.98
C ASN A 69 1.57 14.18 1.87
N PHE A 70 1.61 12.87 1.61
CA PHE A 70 0.42 12.04 1.58
C PHE A 70 -0.32 12.07 2.92
N LEU A 71 0.39 11.84 4.03
CA LEU A 71 -0.19 11.83 5.37
C LEU A 71 -0.79 13.18 5.77
N SER A 72 -0.15 14.28 5.39
CA SER A 72 -0.64 15.64 5.68
C SER A 72 -1.90 15.99 4.88
N ALA A 73 -2.06 15.40 3.70
CA ALA A 73 -3.23 15.60 2.83
C ALA A 73 -4.31 14.52 3.02
N ALA A 74 -4.01 13.42 3.71
CA ALA A 74 -4.92 12.32 3.93
C ALA A 74 -6.08 12.80 4.83
N GLY A 75 -7.27 12.95 4.24
CA GLY A 75 -8.50 13.29 4.95
C GLY A 75 -9.32 12.07 5.38
N GLN A 76 -8.73 10.89 5.43
CA GLN A 76 -9.41 9.63 5.77
C GLN A 76 -8.62 8.85 6.83
N ASP A 77 -9.36 8.09 7.64
CA ASP A 77 -8.79 7.18 8.62
C ASP A 77 -8.43 5.83 7.97
N PHE A 78 -7.45 5.13 8.57
CA PHE A 78 -7.05 3.78 8.17
C PHE A 78 -7.10 2.85 9.37
N ASP A 79 -7.58 1.62 9.15
CA ASP A 79 -7.71 0.59 10.19
C ASP A 79 -6.37 -0.15 10.45
N LEU A 80 -5.44 -0.08 9.50
CA LEU A 80 -4.12 -0.68 9.58
C LEU A 80 -3.11 0.16 8.80
N ILE A 81 -2.06 0.62 9.49
CA ILE A 81 -0.96 1.37 8.87
C ILE A 81 0.31 0.54 8.98
N ILE A 82 1.02 0.42 7.86
CA ILE A 82 2.36 -0.14 7.78
C ILE A 82 3.32 1.04 7.58
N LEU A 83 4.17 1.25 8.58
CA LEU A 83 5.13 2.33 8.65
C LEU A 83 6.54 1.71 8.65
N ASP A 84 7.11 1.53 7.46
CA ASP A 84 8.42 0.88 7.25
C ASP A 84 9.40 1.80 6.51
N PRO A 85 9.80 2.94 7.11
CA PRO A 85 10.73 3.86 6.48
C PRO A 85 12.14 3.25 6.37
N PRO A 86 12.94 3.67 5.38
CA PRO A 86 14.37 3.31 5.33
C PRO A 86 15.11 3.88 6.56
N ALA A 87 16.20 3.22 6.96
CA ALA A 87 17.00 3.65 8.11
C ALA A 87 17.59 5.06 7.96
N PHE A 88 17.85 5.48 6.71
CA PHE A 88 18.31 6.81 6.36
C PHE A 88 17.61 7.23 5.07
N ALA A 89 16.88 8.34 5.12
CA ALA A 89 16.25 9.01 3.97
C ALA A 89 16.34 10.52 4.16
#